data_AF-V9Z9A8-F1
#
_entry.id   AF-V9Z9A8-F1
#
_cell.length_a   1.000
_cell.length_b   1.000
_cell.length_c   1.000
_cell.angle_alpha   90.00
_cell.angle_beta   90.00
_cell.angle_gamma   90.00
#
_symmetry.space_group_name_H-M   'P 1'
#
loop_
_entity.id
_entity.type
_entity.pdbx_description
1 polymer ?
#
loop_
_entity_poly.entity_id
_entity_poly.type
_entity_poly.pdbx_seq_one_letter_code
_entity_poly.pdbx_strand_id
1 'polypeptide(L)'
;EYYIVTDSRYTERFESDKAVTDYVTVMFTGAQNLIDTLEMGIKLRLLGVAPYHKESQPAFIEESLLPGHKDYVEARNIVYNMKVYFCKHNTGLAKSADIIMLLITRTMGIVEEGKTEVTEISGSSSISSVCKKCNNVGVCIDNSVYNERSDTVAHETVHLLGSPHDGESPEGLGLPNSPGSANCPDSAGYIMGTRNEENGKKFSECTKQCVKYLLSLPRASCVYDHCS
;
A
#
# COMPACT_ATOMS: atom_id res chain seq x y z
N GLU A 1 7.03 -9.79 3.71
CA GLU A 1 7.03 -10.43 2.38
C GLU A 1 5.81 -10.00 1.55
N TYR A 2 5.96 -9.78 0.25
CA TYR A 2 4.95 -9.17 -0.62
C TYR A 2 4.48 -10.11 -1.71
N TYR A 3 3.17 -10.14 -1.92
CA TYR A 3 2.56 -10.64 -3.15
C TYR A 3 1.97 -9.46 -3.93
N ILE A 4 2.48 -9.23 -5.13
CA ILE A 4 2.04 -8.12 -5.98
C ILE A 4 1.05 -8.66 -7.01
N VAL A 5 -0.08 -7.98 -7.14
CA VAL A 5 -1.06 -8.22 -8.21
C VAL A 5 -1.23 -6.93 -9.00
N THR A 6 -1.57 -7.04 -10.27
CA THR A 6 -1.81 -5.86 -11.13
C THR A 6 -3.18 -5.96 -11.76
N ASP A 7 -3.82 -4.84 -12.10
CA ASP A 7 -4.99 -4.89 -12.98
C ASP A 7 -4.58 -5.12 -14.45
N SER A 8 -5.54 -5.54 -15.27
CA SER A 8 -5.31 -5.81 -16.70
C SER A 8 -4.79 -4.60 -17.46
N ARG A 9 -5.25 -3.39 -17.12
CA ARG A 9 -4.76 -2.15 -17.75
C ARG A 9 -3.29 -1.88 -17.42
N TYR A 10 -2.88 -2.14 -16.19
CA TYR A 10 -1.48 -2.06 -15.79
C TYR A 10 -0.63 -3.07 -16.56
N THR A 11 -1.06 -4.33 -16.60
CA THR A 11 -0.36 -5.40 -17.32
C THR A 11 -0.19 -5.09 -18.80
N GLU A 12 -1.24 -4.58 -19.46
CA GLU A 12 -1.25 -4.27 -20.90
C GLU A 12 -0.24 -3.20 -21.33
N ARG A 13 0.32 -2.43 -20.40
CA ARG A 13 1.40 -1.48 -20.70
C ARG A 13 2.74 -2.13 -20.99
N PHE A 14 2.89 -3.41 -20.63
CA PHE A 14 4.14 -4.14 -20.74
C PHE A 14 4.05 -5.19 -21.84
N GLU A 15 5.18 -5.45 -22.48
CA GLU A 15 5.26 -6.43 -23.57
C GLU A 15 5.10 -7.90 -23.12
N SER A 16 5.28 -8.17 -21.83
CA SER A 16 5.16 -9.51 -21.24
C SER A 16 5.02 -9.46 -19.72
N ASP A 17 4.53 -10.55 -19.12
CA ASP A 17 4.49 -10.75 -17.66
C ASP A 17 5.88 -10.65 -17.01
N LYS A 18 6.92 -11.05 -17.76
CA LYS A 18 8.31 -10.90 -17.32
C LYS A 18 8.68 -9.41 -17.21
N ALA A 19 8.30 -8.60 -18.20
CA ALA A 19 8.55 -7.16 -18.16
C ALA A 19 7.81 -6.47 -16.99
N VAL A 20 6.59 -6.91 -16.66
CA VAL A 20 5.89 -6.47 -15.43
C VAL A 20 6.71 -6.82 -14.18
N THR A 21 7.19 -8.06 -14.09
CA THR A 21 7.97 -8.54 -12.94
C THR A 21 9.30 -7.79 -12.79
N ASP A 22 10.01 -7.57 -13.89
CA ASP A 22 11.28 -6.83 -13.90
C ASP A 22 11.06 -5.37 -13.46
N TYR A 23 9.99 -4.73 -13.95
CA TYR A 23 9.63 -3.37 -13.55
C TYR A 23 9.32 -3.29 -12.04
N VAL A 24 8.45 -4.16 -11.53
CA VAL A 24 8.10 -4.21 -10.10
C VAL A 24 9.34 -4.49 -9.23
N THR A 25 10.27 -5.31 -9.70
CA THR A 25 11.53 -5.58 -8.98
C THR A 25 12.36 -4.31 -8.80
N VAL A 26 12.46 -3.47 -9.83
CA VAL A 26 13.15 -2.17 -9.74
C VAL A 26 12.39 -1.20 -8.84
N MET A 27 11.06 -1.13 -8.95
CA MET A 27 10.22 -0.34 -8.04
C MET A 27 10.47 -0.70 -6.57
N PHE A 28 10.58 -1.99 -6.26
CA PHE A 28 10.84 -2.47 -4.90
C PHE A 28 12.23 -2.13 -4.38
N THR A 29 13.22 -1.98 -5.27
CA THR A 29 14.54 -1.44 -4.89
C THR A 29 14.41 0.02 -4.44
N GLY A 30 13.64 0.84 -5.18
CA GLY A 30 13.34 2.22 -4.78
C GLY A 30 12.57 2.29 -3.46
N ALA A 31 11.55 1.44 -3.29
CA ALA A 31 10.74 1.40 -2.06
C ALA A 31 11.59 0.95 -0.86
N GLN A 32 12.49 -0.02 -1.04
CA GLN A 32 13.43 -0.46 -0.01
C GLN A 32 14.31 0.70 0.48
N ASN A 33 14.85 1.53 -0.43
CA ASN A 33 15.67 2.67 -0.05
C ASN A 33 14.91 3.67 0.84
N LEU A 34 13.61 3.87 0.58
CA LEU A 34 12.76 4.74 1.41
C LEU A 34 12.46 4.09 2.77
N ILE A 35 12.11 2.80 2.77
CA ILE A 35 11.85 2.03 3.99
C ILE A 35 13.09 1.93 4.88
N ASP A 36 14.30 1.85 4.31
CA ASP A 36 15.55 1.86 5.08
C ASP A 36 15.75 3.17 5.87
N THR A 37 15.11 4.28 5.49
CA THR A 37 15.14 5.53 6.27
C THR A 37 14.40 5.44 7.61
N LEU A 38 13.60 4.39 7.83
CA LEU A 38 13.05 4.06 9.14
C LEU A 38 14.13 3.60 10.12
N GLU A 39 15.28 3.10 9.62
CA GLU A 39 16.43 2.63 10.40
C GLU A 39 16.10 1.44 11.32
N MET A 40 15.18 0.56 10.88
CA MET A 40 14.71 -0.60 11.65
C MET A 40 15.15 -1.96 11.08
N GLY A 41 15.92 -1.96 9.98
CA GLY A 41 16.36 -3.19 9.33
C GLY A 41 15.24 -3.96 8.59
N ILE A 42 14.09 -3.33 8.34
CA ILE A 42 12.96 -3.92 7.61
C ILE A 42 13.36 -4.17 6.15
N LYS A 43 13.15 -5.39 5.65
CA LYS A 43 13.44 -5.78 4.27
C LYS A 43 12.19 -6.16 3.51
N LEU A 44 11.98 -5.49 2.37
CA LEU A 44 10.94 -5.78 1.41
C LEU A 44 11.38 -6.96 0.55
N ARG A 45 10.64 -8.06 0.62
CA ARG A 45 10.89 -9.29 -0.14
C ARG A 45 9.71 -9.59 -1.03
N LEU A 46 9.91 -9.69 -2.34
CA LEU A 46 8.89 -10.12 -3.29
C LEU A 46 8.79 -11.65 -3.27
N LEU A 47 7.62 -12.19 -2.91
CA LEU A 47 7.31 -13.61 -3.08
C LEU A 47 6.92 -13.92 -4.53
N GLY A 48 6.27 -12.96 -5.19
CA GLY A 48 5.92 -13.06 -6.59
C GLY A 48 5.08 -11.88 -7.05
N VAL A 49 4.99 -11.76 -8.37
CA VAL A 49 4.14 -10.81 -9.09
C VAL A 49 3.18 -11.62 -9.94
N ALA A 50 1.88 -11.36 -9.82
CA ALA A 50 0.85 -12.00 -10.63
C ALA A 50 0.15 -10.94 -11.49
N PRO A 51 0.55 -10.82 -12.76
CA PRO A 51 -0.11 -9.94 -13.69
C PRO A 51 -1.49 -10.48 -14.04
N TYR A 52 -2.55 -9.70 -13.82
CA TYR A 52 -3.86 -10.07 -14.35
C TYR A 52 -3.99 -9.61 -15.79
N HIS A 53 -4.60 -10.46 -16.62
CA HIS A 53 -5.00 -10.15 -17.99
C HIS A 53 -6.52 -9.99 -18.05
N LYS A 54 -7.06 -9.41 -19.12
CA LYS A 54 -8.52 -9.16 -19.24
C LYS A 54 -9.37 -10.41 -18.97
N GLU A 55 -8.91 -11.59 -19.39
CA GLU A 55 -9.62 -12.86 -19.25
C GLU A 55 -9.52 -13.47 -17.85
N SER A 56 -8.51 -13.07 -17.07
CA SER A 56 -8.19 -13.62 -15.75
C SER A 56 -8.38 -12.63 -14.60
N GLN A 57 -8.69 -11.36 -14.91
CA GLN A 57 -8.86 -10.32 -13.91
C GLN A 57 -10.04 -10.64 -12.98
N PRO A 58 -9.82 -10.67 -11.66
CA PRO A 58 -10.91 -10.83 -10.71
C PRO A 58 -11.93 -9.68 -10.79
N ALA A 59 -13.22 -10.03 -10.63
CA ALA A 59 -14.32 -9.09 -10.72
C ALA A 59 -14.24 -7.93 -9.71
N PHE A 60 -13.59 -8.15 -8.55
CA PHE A 60 -13.49 -7.18 -7.47
C PHE A 60 -12.91 -5.82 -7.92
N ILE A 61 -12.07 -5.80 -8.97
CA ILE A 61 -11.48 -4.58 -9.51
C ILE A 61 -12.55 -3.76 -10.27
N GLU A 62 -13.28 -4.40 -11.17
CA GLU A 62 -14.35 -3.73 -11.94
C GLU A 62 -15.55 -3.36 -11.06
N GLU A 63 -15.86 -4.18 -10.05
CA GLU A 63 -16.88 -3.90 -9.02
C GLU A 63 -16.52 -2.70 -8.13
N SER A 64 -15.27 -2.24 -8.18
CA SER A 64 -14.79 -1.09 -7.39
C SER A 64 -14.71 0.21 -8.19
N LEU A 65 -15.13 0.21 -9.46
CA LEU A 65 -15.17 1.42 -10.28
C LEU A 65 -16.25 2.38 -9.80
N LEU A 66 -15.98 3.68 -9.94
CA LEU A 66 -16.99 4.70 -9.68
C LEU A 66 -18.13 4.58 -10.71
N PRO A 67 -19.41 4.52 -10.27
CA PRO A 67 -20.55 4.47 -11.18
C PRO A 67 -20.53 5.63 -12.17
N GLY A 68 -20.59 5.33 -13.48
CA GLY A 68 -20.52 6.33 -14.54
C GLY A 68 -19.11 6.79 -14.92
N HIS A 69 -18.06 6.38 -14.19
CA HIS A 69 -16.67 6.81 -14.39
C HIS A 69 -15.72 5.60 -14.47
N LYS A 70 -15.65 4.93 -15.62
CA LYS A 70 -14.87 3.68 -15.80
C LYS A 70 -13.35 3.84 -15.65
N ASP A 71 -12.85 5.07 -15.73
CA ASP A 71 -11.44 5.39 -15.53
C ASP A 71 -11.09 5.67 -14.06
N TYR A 72 -12.09 5.71 -13.18
CA TYR A 72 -11.93 5.94 -11.75
C TYR A 72 -12.26 4.70 -10.94
N VAL A 73 -11.35 4.35 -10.03
CA VAL A 73 -11.55 3.38 -8.96
C VAL A 73 -11.91 4.13 -7.68
N GLU A 74 -12.94 3.71 -6.97
CA GLU A 74 -13.25 4.26 -5.65
C GLU A 74 -12.36 3.60 -4.60
N ALA A 75 -11.60 4.42 -3.87
CA ALA A 75 -10.53 3.96 -2.98
C ALA A 75 -11.01 3.04 -1.85
N ARG A 76 -12.15 3.36 -1.22
CA ARG A 76 -12.69 2.60 -0.10
C ARG A 76 -13.23 1.24 -0.58
N ASN A 77 -13.90 1.23 -1.73
CA ASN A 77 -14.46 0.04 -2.37
C ASN A 77 -13.37 -0.90 -2.83
N ILE A 78 -12.31 -0.43 -3.51
CA ILE A 78 -11.25 -1.33 -3.98
C ILE A 78 -10.53 -2.00 -2.83
N VAL A 79 -10.19 -1.26 -1.76
CA VAL A 79 -9.57 -1.84 -0.57
C VAL A 79 -10.53 -2.84 0.09
N TYR A 80 -11.81 -2.50 0.24
CA TYR A 80 -12.81 -3.40 0.83
C TYR A 80 -13.01 -4.68 0.01
N ASN A 81 -13.22 -4.55 -1.30
CA ASN A 81 -13.46 -5.68 -2.21
C ASN A 81 -12.21 -6.56 -2.34
N MET A 82 -11.01 -5.97 -2.31
CA MET A 82 -9.75 -6.71 -2.25
C MET A 82 -9.64 -7.54 -0.97
N LYS A 83 -10.04 -7.00 0.20
CA LYS A 83 -10.11 -7.77 1.46
C LYS A 83 -11.04 -8.97 1.33
N VAL A 84 -12.25 -8.75 0.80
CA VAL A 84 -13.26 -9.81 0.61
C VAL A 84 -12.74 -10.89 -0.33
N TYR A 85 -12.11 -10.48 -1.44
CA TYR A 85 -11.57 -11.40 -2.43
C TYR A 85 -10.45 -12.28 -1.85
N PHE A 86 -9.41 -11.69 -1.26
CA PHE A 86 -8.29 -12.45 -0.70
C PHE A 86 -8.65 -13.21 0.58
N CYS A 87 -9.73 -12.84 1.27
CA CYS A 87 -10.30 -13.66 2.33
C CYS A 87 -10.80 -15.01 1.79
N LYS A 88 -11.52 -14.99 0.66
CA LYS A 88 -12.05 -16.19 0.01
C LYS A 88 -11.00 -16.96 -0.77
N HIS A 89 -9.97 -16.27 -1.27
CA HIS A 89 -8.91 -16.82 -2.12
C HIS A 89 -7.56 -16.85 -1.40
N ASN A 90 -7.56 -17.13 -0.10
CA ASN A 90 -6.36 -17.18 0.74
C ASN A 90 -5.54 -18.46 0.48
N THR A 91 -4.98 -18.57 -0.73
CA THR A 91 -4.24 -19.74 -1.24
C THR A 91 -2.94 -19.31 -1.90
N GLY A 92 -2.01 -20.25 -2.12
CA GLY A 92 -0.74 -19.99 -2.81
C GLY A 92 0.06 -18.84 -2.19
N LEU A 93 0.53 -17.91 -3.03
CA LEU A 93 1.31 -16.74 -2.61
C LEU A 93 0.50 -15.80 -1.71
N ALA A 94 -0.79 -15.60 -1.98
CA ALA A 94 -1.66 -14.75 -1.16
C ALA A 94 -1.72 -15.22 0.30
N LYS A 95 -1.66 -16.54 0.53
CA LYS A 95 -1.62 -17.13 1.87
C LYS A 95 -0.30 -16.92 2.61
N SER A 96 0.79 -16.85 1.85
CA SER A 96 2.15 -16.78 2.39
C SER A 96 2.62 -15.34 2.57
N ALA A 97 2.00 -14.38 1.89
CA ALA A 97 2.39 -12.98 1.93
C ALA A 97 1.96 -12.27 3.22
N ASP A 98 2.85 -11.44 3.75
CA ASP A 98 2.53 -10.48 4.80
C ASP A 98 1.78 -9.28 4.23
N ILE A 99 2.03 -8.87 2.98
CA ILE A 99 1.32 -7.77 2.33
C ILE A 99 0.91 -8.20 0.92
N ILE A 100 -0.34 -7.95 0.56
CA ILE A 100 -0.80 -8.03 -0.83
C ILE A 100 -1.01 -6.62 -1.35
N MET A 101 -0.26 -6.22 -2.38
CA MET A 101 -0.36 -4.87 -2.97
C MET A 101 -0.88 -4.99 -4.40
N LEU A 102 -1.93 -4.23 -4.72
CA LEU A 102 -2.48 -4.09 -6.06
C LEU A 102 -1.88 -2.86 -6.74
N LEU A 103 -1.34 -3.02 -7.94
CA LEU A 103 -0.90 -1.90 -8.79
C LEU A 103 -1.93 -1.67 -9.91
N ILE A 104 -2.36 -0.42 -10.07
CA ILE A 104 -3.34 -0.02 -11.10
C ILE A 104 -2.86 1.21 -11.86
N THR A 105 -3.39 1.42 -13.07
CA THR A 105 -3.16 2.66 -13.83
C THR A 105 -4.32 3.64 -13.75
N ARG A 106 -5.50 3.14 -13.36
CA ARG A 106 -6.71 3.94 -13.22
C ARG A 106 -6.51 5.00 -12.16
N THR A 107 -7.14 6.16 -12.35
CA THR A 107 -7.20 7.17 -11.31
C THR A 107 -7.97 6.60 -10.13
N MET A 108 -7.51 6.85 -8.92
CA MET A 108 -8.21 6.47 -7.70
C MET A 108 -8.70 7.72 -7.01
N GLY A 109 -9.93 7.66 -6.53
CA GLY A 109 -10.53 8.79 -5.86
C GLY A 109 -11.47 8.40 -4.75
N ILE A 110 -11.76 9.40 -3.93
CA ILE A 110 -12.71 9.33 -2.84
C ILE A 110 -13.88 10.25 -3.18
N VAL A 111 -15.10 9.73 -3.03
CA VAL A 111 -16.33 10.51 -3.10
C VAL A 111 -16.93 10.56 -1.71
N GLU A 112 -17.06 11.77 -1.16
CA GLU A 112 -17.73 11.98 0.13
C GLU A 112 -19.24 11.86 0.00
N GLU A 113 -19.90 11.39 1.06
CA GLU A 113 -21.35 11.20 1.06
C GLU A 113 -22.07 12.51 0.73
N GLY A 114 -22.96 12.45 -0.28
CA GLY A 114 -23.70 13.62 -0.76
C GLY A 114 -22.92 14.59 -1.64
N LYS A 115 -21.65 14.31 -1.97
CA LYS A 115 -20.86 15.10 -2.94
C LYS A 115 -20.74 14.38 -4.28
N THR A 116 -20.53 15.18 -5.34
CA THR A 116 -20.22 14.68 -6.69
C THR A 116 -18.75 14.86 -7.07
N GLU A 117 -18.00 15.65 -6.30
CA GLU A 117 -16.58 15.88 -6.52
C GLU A 117 -15.75 14.67 -6.07
N VAL A 118 -14.79 14.29 -6.90
CA VAL A 118 -13.85 13.21 -6.63
C VAL A 118 -12.54 13.81 -6.14
N THR A 119 -12.12 13.45 -4.92
CA THR A 119 -10.78 13.79 -4.43
C THR A 119 -9.81 12.69 -4.88
N GLU A 120 -8.85 13.03 -5.74
CA GLU A 120 -7.89 12.06 -6.25
C GLU A 120 -6.80 11.76 -5.23
N ILE A 121 -6.45 10.48 -5.11
CA ILE A 121 -5.40 9.98 -4.22
C ILE A 121 -4.49 9.00 -4.98
N SER A 122 -3.23 8.87 -4.56
CA SER A 122 -2.26 7.99 -5.25
C SER A 122 -2.22 6.56 -4.70
N GLY A 123 -2.69 6.34 -3.48
CA GLY A 123 -2.62 5.05 -2.79
C GLY A 123 -3.73 4.94 -1.75
N SER A 124 -4.06 3.71 -1.37
CA SER A 124 -4.93 3.44 -0.23
C SER A 124 -4.65 2.06 0.31
N SER A 125 -4.61 1.93 1.63
CA SER A 125 -4.31 0.66 2.27
C SER A 125 -5.09 0.47 3.55
N SER A 126 -5.03 -0.75 4.04
CA SER A 126 -5.53 -1.07 5.37
C SER A 126 -4.53 -0.61 6.42
N ILE A 127 -5.04 -0.09 7.53
CA ILE A 127 -4.19 0.51 8.56
C ILE A 127 -3.87 -0.52 9.66
N SER A 128 -2.61 -0.52 10.13
CA SER A 128 -2.11 -1.36 11.23
C SER A 128 -2.36 -2.87 11.05
N SER A 129 -2.51 -3.36 9.83
CA SER A 129 -3.05 -4.69 9.54
C SER A 129 -2.06 -5.66 8.90
N VAL A 130 -0.76 -5.36 8.92
CA VAL A 130 0.28 -6.17 8.25
C VAL A 130 0.16 -7.68 8.50
N CYS A 131 -0.07 -8.15 9.73
CA CYS A 131 -0.26 -9.60 9.99
C CYS A 131 -1.73 -10.02 10.16
N LYS A 132 -2.68 -9.09 9.95
CA LYS A 132 -4.10 -9.41 10.01
C LYS A 132 -4.51 -9.97 8.65
N LYS A 133 -4.45 -11.29 8.52
CA LYS A 133 -4.87 -12.03 7.32
C LYS A 133 -6.18 -11.47 6.76
N CYS A 134 -6.25 -11.40 5.44
CA CYS A 134 -7.36 -10.82 4.66
C CYS A 134 -7.49 -9.30 4.74
N ASN A 135 -6.81 -8.64 5.68
CA ASN A 135 -6.82 -7.19 5.86
C ASN A 135 -5.46 -6.58 5.54
N ASN A 136 -4.47 -7.38 5.18
CA ASN A 136 -3.10 -6.97 4.88
C ASN A 136 -2.96 -6.55 3.41
N VAL A 137 -3.88 -5.68 2.96
CA VAL A 137 -4.00 -5.28 1.56
C VAL A 137 -3.85 -3.78 1.37
N GLY A 138 -3.27 -3.40 0.24
CA GLY A 138 -3.21 -2.02 -0.24
C GLY A 138 -3.27 -1.95 -1.76
N VAL A 139 -3.51 -0.75 -2.26
CA VAL A 139 -3.52 -0.42 -3.68
C VAL A 139 -2.67 0.83 -3.92
N CYS A 140 -1.92 0.84 -5.00
CA CYS A 140 -1.14 1.99 -5.44
C CYS A 140 -1.42 2.27 -6.91
N ILE A 141 -1.62 3.54 -7.24
CA ILE A 141 -1.57 4.00 -8.62
C ILE A 141 -0.13 4.01 -9.06
N ASP A 142 0.12 3.33 -10.17
CA ASP A 142 1.29 3.56 -10.97
C ASP A 142 0.89 3.67 -12.44
N ASN A 143 0.85 4.92 -12.90
CA ASN A 143 0.68 5.31 -14.30
C ASN A 143 1.97 5.89 -14.91
N SER A 144 3.09 5.77 -14.19
CA SER A 144 4.38 6.35 -14.59
C SER A 144 5.16 5.42 -15.50
N VAL A 145 5.96 5.97 -16.42
CA VAL A 145 6.80 5.18 -17.35
C VAL A 145 8.16 4.82 -16.71
N TYR A 146 8.56 5.58 -15.69
CA TYR A 146 9.74 5.33 -14.85
C TYR A 146 9.25 4.93 -13.46
N ASN A 147 9.98 4.06 -12.74
CA ASN A 147 9.65 3.55 -11.39
C ASN A 147 9.59 4.63 -10.29
N GLU A 148 8.79 5.67 -10.48
CA GLU A 148 8.70 6.87 -9.64
C GLU A 148 7.74 6.64 -8.47
N ARG A 149 6.88 5.62 -8.56
CA ARG A 149 5.83 5.30 -7.57
C ARG A 149 6.27 4.39 -6.43
N SER A 150 7.58 4.16 -6.31
CA SER A 150 8.19 3.50 -5.13
C SER A 150 7.82 4.19 -3.81
N ASP A 151 7.61 5.51 -3.86
CA ASP A 151 7.19 6.33 -2.73
C ASP A 151 5.79 5.98 -2.23
N THR A 152 4.86 5.74 -3.15
CA THR A 152 3.47 5.41 -2.87
C THR A 152 3.40 4.01 -2.25
N VAL A 153 4.16 3.04 -2.79
CA VAL A 153 4.30 1.72 -2.17
C VAL A 153 4.88 1.81 -0.76
N ALA A 154 5.90 2.65 -0.54
CA ALA A 154 6.49 2.86 0.77
C ALA A 154 5.51 3.54 1.75
N HIS A 155 4.76 4.54 1.30
CA HIS A 155 3.71 5.23 2.07
C HIS A 155 2.62 4.25 2.53
N GLU A 156 2.03 3.48 1.60
CA GLU A 156 0.98 2.51 1.91
C GLU A 156 1.49 1.34 2.76
N THR A 157 2.77 0.95 2.59
CA THR A 157 3.41 -0.02 3.47
C THR A 157 3.46 0.48 4.91
N VAL A 158 3.76 1.76 5.12
CA VAL A 158 3.88 2.33 6.47
C VAL A 158 2.51 2.50 7.15
N HIS A 159 1.44 2.73 6.40
CA HIS A 159 0.06 2.61 6.91
C HIS A 159 -0.26 1.19 7.40
N LEU A 160 0.08 0.17 6.62
CA LEU A 160 -0.05 -1.25 7.02
C LEU A 160 0.77 -1.57 8.27
N LEU A 161 1.93 -0.92 8.42
CA LEU A 161 2.80 -0.98 9.59
C LEU A 161 2.38 -0.04 10.74
N GLY A 162 1.23 0.62 10.64
CA GLY A 162 0.54 1.25 11.76
C GLY A 162 0.90 2.70 12.05
N SER A 163 1.47 3.43 11.09
CA SER A 163 1.59 4.88 11.16
C SER A 163 0.40 5.56 10.47
N PRO A 164 -0.22 6.58 11.07
CA PRO A 164 -1.10 7.51 10.35
C PRO A 164 -0.25 8.52 9.55
N HIS A 165 -0.90 9.48 8.88
CA HIS A 165 -0.21 10.63 8.30
C HIS A 165 0.44 11.49 9.38
N ASP A 166 1.51 12.20 9.03
CA ASP A 166 2.12 13.20 9.91
C ASP A 166 1.09 14.29 10.23
N GLY A 167 0.94 14.64 11.51
CA GLY A 167 -0.04 15.60 12.01
C GLY A 167 -1.33 14.95 12.50
N GLU A 168 -1.55 13.66 12.26
CA GLU A 168 -2.76 12.97 12.70
C GLU A 168 -2.65 12.33 14.10
N SER A 169 -3.78 12.26 14.79
CA SER A 169 -3.90 11.55 16.08
C SER A 169 -3.89 10.03 15.87
N PRO A 170 -3.69 9.22 16.93
CA PRO A 170 -3.76 7.76 16.81
C PRO A 170 -5.20 7.21 16.65
N GLU A 171 -6.21 8.09 16.58
CA GLU A 171 -7.61 7.67 16.40
C GLU A 171 -7.81 6.99 15.05
N GLY A 172 -8.68 5.98 15.00
CA GLY A 172 -8.94 5.22 13.77
C GLY A 172 -7.87 4.17 13.40
N LEU A 173 -6.68 4.19 14.01
CA LEU A 173 -5.62 3.20 13.74
C LEU A 173 -5.98 1.76 14.14
N GLY A 174 -6.99 1.57 15.01
CA GLY A 174 -7.30 0.27 15.60
C GLY A 174 -6.12 -0.32 16.39
N LEU A 175 -5.28 0.56 16.93
CA LEU A 175 -4.04 0.23 17.62
C LEU A 175 -3.98 0.98 18.96
N PRO A 176 -4.55 0.42 20.04
CA PRO A 176 -4.57 1.07 21.34
C PRO A 176 -3.17 1.47 21.80
N ASN A 177 -3.05 2.65 22.42
CA ASN A 177 -1.79 3.25 22.90
C ASN A 177 -0.74 3.51 21.81
N SER A 178 -1.14 3.52 20.52
CA SER A 178 -0.26 4.05 19.48
C SER A 178 0.12 5.50 19.80
N PRO A 179 1.39 5.90 19.58
CA PRO A 179 1.80 7.28 19.82
C PRO A 179 1.12 8.27 18.86
N GLY A 180 0.66 7.80 17.69
CA GLY A 180 0.18 8.66 16.61
C GLY A 180 1.28 9.56 16.06
N SER A 181 0.90 10.51 15.19
CA SER A 181 1.85 11.38 14.51
C SER A 181 1.57 12.87 14.66
N ALA A 182 0.68 13.26 15.59
CA ALA A 182 0.28 14.63 15.83
C ALA A 182 1.45 15.58 16.18
N ASN A 183 2.55 15.05 16.71
CA ASN A 183 3.74 15.83 17.06
C ASN A 183 4.67 16.12 15.87
N CYS A 184 4.46 15.48 14.71
CA CYS A 184 5.22 15.74 13.49
C CYS A 184 4.29 16.49 12.54
N PRO A 185 4.53 17.78 12.23
CA PRO A 185 3.65 18.53 11.36
C PRO A 185 3.61 17.93 9.95
N ASP A 186 2.41 17.82 9.36
CA ASP A 186 2.22 17.43 7.95
C ASP A 186 3.13 18.23 7.00
N SER A 187 3.23 19.55 7.23
CA SER A 187 4.04 20.47 6.42
C SER A 187 5.55 20.33 6.60
N ALA A 188 6.02 19.46 7.50
CA ALA A 188 7.45 19.21 7.67
C ALA A 188 8.06 18.47 6.47
N GLY A 189 7.25 17.92 5.56
CA GLY A 189 7.73 17.51 4.25
C GLY A 189 8.17 16.07 4.10
N TYR A 190 7.86 15.20 5.06
CA TYR A 190 8.18 13.77 5.04
C TYR A 190 7.19 12.98 4.17
N ILE A 191 7.50 11.71 3.90
CA ILE A 191 6.68 10.83 3.04
C ILE A 191 5.23 10.68 3.53
N MET A 192 4.99 10.76 4.85
CA MET A 192 3.66 10.62 5.46
C MET A 192 2.93 11.96 5.61
N GLY A 193 3.45 13.06 5.06
CA GLY A 193 2.78 14.37 5.03
C GLY A 193 2.90 15.08 3.68
N THR A 194 2.75 16.40 3.67
CA THR A 194 2.91 17.24 2.47
C THR A 194 4.39 17.38 2.08
N ARG A 195 4.87 16.45 1.26
CA ARG A 195 6.29 16.28 0.87
C ARG A 195 6.94 17.54 0.31
N ASN A 196 8.21 17.73 0.67
CA ASN A 196 9.09 18.78 0.11
C ASN A 196 10.42 18.17 -0.38
N GLU A 197 11.30 19.01 -0.95
CA GLU A 197 12.58 18.54 -1.51
C GLU A 197 13.57 18.03 -0.44
N GLU A 198 13.52 18.56 0.77
CA GLU A 198 14.46 18.25 1.85
C GLU A 198 14.15 16.90 2.52
N ASN A 199 12.86 16.66 2.78
CA ASN A 199 12.39 15.55 3.62
C ASN A 199 11.56 14.52 2.82
N GLY A 200 11.18 14.81 1.58
CA GLY A 200 10.24 14.00 0.79
C GLY A 200 10.73 12.61 0.37
N LYS A 201 11.92 12.21 0.82
CA LYS A 201 12.54 10.89 0.62
C LYS A 201 12.81 10.14 1.93
N LYS A 202 12.32 10.64 3.08
CA LYS A 202 12.48 10.01 4.38
C LYS A 202 11.18 10.03 5.19
N PHE A 203 11.12 9.17 6.19
CA PHE A 203 10.03 9.13 7.17
C PHE A 203 10.35 9.99 8.39
N SER A 204 9.31 10.57 8.99
CA SER A 204 9.43 11.39 10.20
C SER A 204 9.76 10.53 11.42
N GLU A 205 10.21 11.17 12.50
CA GLU A 205 10.42 10.47 13.77
C GLU A 205 9.10 9.91 14.34
N CYS A 206 7.96 10.57 14.13
CA CYS A 206 6.67 10.06 14.58
C CYS A 206 6.27 8.80 13.81
N THR A 207 6.48 8.80 12.48
CA THR A 207 6.30 7.60 11.67
C THR A 207 7.15 6.45 12.20
N LYS A 208 8.43 6.70 12.49
CA LYS A 208 9.33 5.69 13.09
C LYS A 208 8.76 5.17 14.42
N GLN A 209 8.27 6.05 15.30
CA GLN A 209 7.72 5.65 16.59
C GLN A 209 6.45 4.80 16.46
N CYS A 210 5.55 5.14 15.55
CA CYS A 210 4.35 4.35 15.26
C CYS A 210 4.68 2.96 14.73
N VAL A 211 5.57 2.86 13.73
CA VAL A 211 5.99 1.57 13.16
C VAL A 211 6.68 0.72 14.23
N LYS A 212 7.61 1.31 14.99
CA LYS A 212 8.28 0.63 16.10
C LYS A 212 7.27 0.12 17.14
N TYR A 213 6.24 0.90 17.44
CA TYR A 213 5.20 0.49 18.36
C TYR A 213 4.43 -0.73 17.84
N LEU A 214 3.94 -0.73 16.60
CA LEU A 214 3.26 -1.91 16.04
C LEU A 214 4.17 -3.14 16.04
N LEU A 215 5.41 -2.98 15.61
CA LEU A 215 6.40 -4.06 15.57
C LEU A 215 6.72 -4.65 16.95
N SER A 216 6.54 -3.88 18.03
CA SER A 216 6.72 -4.38 19.41
C SER A 216 5.59 -5.31 19.88
N LEU A 217 4.46 -5.35 19.15
CA LEU A 217 3.27 -6.09 19.57
C LEU A 217 3.23 -7.50 18.94
N PRO A 218 2.68 -8.50 19.65
CA PRO A 218 2.51 -9.86 19.10
C PRO A 218 1.70 -9.91 17.80
N ARG A 219 0.82 -8.92 17.57
CA ARG A 219 0.02 -8.79 16.34
C ARG A 219 0.85 -8.45 15.09
N ALA A 220 2.15 -8.19 15.22
CA ALA A 220 3.07 -7.99 14.11
C ALA A 220 4.08 -9.16 13.96
N SER A 221 3.82 -10.30 14.57
CA SER A 221 4.75 -11.43 14.60
C SER A 221 5.11 -12.01 13.23
N CYS A 222 4.23 -11.93 12.22
CA CYS A 222 4.48 -12.50 10.89
C CYS A 222 5.65 -11.87 10.14
N VAL A 223 5.97 -10.60 10.41
CA VAL A 223 7.06 -9.88 9.70
C VAL A 223 8.43 -10.10 10.31
N TYR A 224 8.54 -10.95 11.34
CA TYR A 224 9.81 -11.38 11.89
C TYR A 224 10.17 -12.75 11.33
N ASP A 225 11.34 -12.84 10.71
CA ASP A 225 11.93 -14.13 10.38
C ASP A 225 12.28 -14.85 11.69
N HIS A 226 11.62 -15.96 11.97
CA HIS A 226 12.06 -16.88 12.99
C HIS A 226 13.36 -17.54 12.50
N CYS A 227 14.51 -16.99 12.90
CA CYS A 227 15.78 -17.68 12.77
C CYS A 227 15.65 -19.03 13.50
N SER A 228 15.52 -20.09 12.71
CA SER A 228 15.54 -21.49 13.14
C SER A 228 16.98 -22.00 13.10
#